data_AF-A0A9N9EYW6-F1
#
_entry.id   AF-A0A9N9EYW6-F1
#
_cell.length_a   1.000
_cell.length_b   1.000
_cell.length_c   1.000
_cell.angle_alpha   90.00
_cell.angle_beta   90.00
_cell.angle_gamma   90.00
#
_symmetry.space_group_name_H-M   'P 1'
#
loop_
_entity.id
_entity.type
_entity.pdbx_description
1 polymer ?
#
loop_
_entity_poly.entity_id
_entity_poly.type
_entity_poly.pdbx_seq_one_letter_code
_entity_poly.pdbx_strand_id
1 'polypeptide(L)'
;MFNATLAELTSLEQLLSTIMNEEDISDEVIAKLWSVYSVSKKEILKAQRRDAIIVLSMLAKAKIEIVQEKIDLLLKIGLGSFGKTNFSLAKYTCITLQCLGGSKTKVKGLLNNDSIRLPMSHQIFHRLKQMIEIQTISQEW
;
A
#
# COMPACT_ATOMS: atom_id res chain seq x y z
N MET A 1 11.57 5.79 -6.62
CA MET A 1 10.67 5.85 -7.81
C MET A 1 10.50 7.23 -8.45
N PHE A 2 11.06 8.32 -7.89
CA PHE A 2 10.79 9.69 -8.35
C PHE A 2 11.21 10.06 -9.80
N ASN A 3 11.77 9.13 -10.56
CA ASN A 3 12.24 9.37 -11.92
C ASN A 3 12.02 8.17 -12.86
N ALA A 4 11.18 7.21 -12.45
CA ALA A 4 10.91 6.00 -13.21
C ALA A 4 9.63 6.16 -14.05
N THR A 5 9.69 5.70 -15.29
CA THR A 5 8.58 5.63 -16.23
C THR A 5 7.54 4.57 -15.81
N LEU A 6 6.32 4.70 -16.31
CA LEU A 6 5.26 3.70 -16.05
C LEU A 6 5.70 2.27 -16.44
N ALA A 7 6.49 2.15 -17.52
CA ALA A 7 7.03 0.86 -17.97
C ALA A 7 8.03 0.28 -16.95
N GLU A 8 8.95 1.09 -16.43
CA GLU A 8 9.90 0.67 -15.39
C GLU A 8 9.19 0.29 -14.09
N LEU A 9 8.13 1.02 -13.72
CA LEU A 9 7.34 0.69 -12.53
C LEU A 9 6.58 -0.62 -12.70
N THR A 10 6.03 -0.86 -13.89
CA THR A 10 5.34 -2.12 -14.21
C THR A 10 6.33 -3.28 -14.22
N SER A 11 7.51 -3.10 -14.80
CA SER A 11 8.56 -4.12 -14.83
C SER A 11 9.08 -4.44 -13.43
N LEU A 12 9.32 -3.41 -12.60
CA LEU A 12 9.73 -3.58 -11.20
C LEU A 12 8.67 -4.32 -10.39
N GLU A 13 7.40 -3.97 -10.57
CA GLU A 13 6.29 -4.64 -9.91
C GLU A 13 6.25 -6.13 -10.24
N GLN A 14 6.36 -6.49 -11.52
CA GLN A 14 6.37 -7.89 -11.93
C GLN A 14 7.57 -8.63 -11.34
N LEU A 15 8.76 -8.02 -11.37
CA LEU A 15 9.97 -8.58 -10.79
C LEU A 15 9.80 -8.87 -9.29
N LEU A 16 9.34 -7.88 -8.52
CA LEU A 16 9.12 -8.03 -7.08
C LEU A 16 8.06 -9.08 -6.77
N SER A 17 7.01 -9.16 -7.57
CA SER A 17 5.97 -10.18 -7.41
C SER A 17 6.53 -11.60 -7.67
N THR A 18 7.39 -11.78 -8.67
CA THR A 18 8.02 -13.08 -8.96
C THR A 18 8.94 -13.51 -7.82
N ILE A 19 9.86 -12.63 -7.39
CA ILE A 19 10.81 -12.92 -6.31
C ILE A 19 10.05 -13.24 -5.00
N MET A 20 8.95 -12.54 -4.73
CA MET A 20 8.11 -12.82 -3.56
C MET A 20 7.41 -14.19 -3.62
N ASN A 21 6.96 -14.62 -4.81
CA ASN A 21 6.34 -15.94 -5.01
C ASN A 21 7.36 -17.08 -4.90
N GLU A 22 8.63 -16.81 -5.21
CA GLU A 22 9.74 -17.74 -5.03
C GLU A 22 10.23 -17.80 -3.56
N GLU A 23 9.58 -17.06 -2.65
CA GLU A 23 9.93 -16.91 -1.21
C GLU A 23 11.35 -16.36 -0.97
N ASP A 24 11.96 -15.74 -1.98
CA ASP A 24 13.33 -15.18 -1.92
C ASP A 24 13.42 -13.86 -1.12
N ILE A 25 12.29 -13.27 -0.73
CA ILE A 25 12.24 -12.07 0.10
C ILE A 25 11.98 -12.44 1.54
N SER A 26 12.96 -12.24 2.41
CA SER A 26 12.83 -12.55 3.84
C SER A 26 11.86 -11.61 4.57
N ASP A 27 11.23 -12.15 5.61
CA ASP A 27 10.34 -11.37 6.49
C ASP A 27 11.06 -10.19 7.16
N GLU A 28 12.37 -10.26 7.36
CA GLU A 28 13.19 -9.16 7.87
C GLU A 28 13.18 -7.94 6.92
N VAL A 29 13.21 -8.18 5.60
CA VAL A 29 13.13 -7.12 4.59
C VAL A 29 11.75 -6.47 4.63
N ILE A 30 10.69 -7.27 4.73
CA ILE A 30 9.32 -6.80 4.85
C ILE A 30 9.15 -5.97 6.14
N ALA A 31 9.67 -6.46 7.26
CA ALA A 31 9.67 -5.74 8.53
C ALA A 31 10.44 -4.42 8.44
N LYS A 32 11.55 -4.38 7.69
CA LYS A 32 12.32 -3.16 7.48
C LYS A 32 11.56 -2.14 6.63
N LEU A 33 10.85 -2.56 5.58
CA LEU A 33 9.98 -1.70 4.79
C LEU A 33 8.87 -1.08 5.65
N TRP A 34 8.24 -1.88 6.53
CA TRP A 34 7.27 -1.39 7.50
C TRP A 34 7.89 -0.42 8.52
N SER A 35 9.13 -0.65 8.94
CA SER A 35 9.88 0.29 9.78
C SER A 35 10.05 1.64 9.08
N VAL A 36 10.50 1.65 7.82
CA VAL A 36 10.65 2.89 7.02
C VAL A 36 9.31 3.61 6.84
N TYR A 37 8.22 2.87 6.60
CA TYR A 37 6.88 3.43 6.52
C TYR A 37 6.41 4.06 7.84
N SER A 38 6.66 3.37 8.96
CA SER A 38 6.17 3.74 10.29
C SER A 38 6.96 4.84 10.99
N VAL A 39 8.23 5.03 10.63
CA VAL A 39 9.08 6.03 11.25
C VAL A 39 8.50 7.44 11.01
N SER A 40 8.21 8.08 12.13
CA SER A 40 7.59 9.40 12.21
C SER A 40 8.59 10.52 12.53
N LYS A 41 9.87 10.20 12.73
CA LYS A 41 10.93 11.16 13.06
C LYS A 41 11.35 11.98 11.84
N LYS A 42 11.77 13.22 12.09
CA LYS A 42 12.14 14.29 11.14
C LYS A 42 13.17 13.91 10.06
N GLU A 43 13.88 12.79 10.21
CA GLU A 43 15.03 12.43 9.37
C GLU A 43 14.69 11.54 8.16
N ILE A 44 13.47 10.99 8.06
CA ILE A 44 13.06 10.29 6.85
C ILE A 44 12.43 11.27 5.87
N LEU A 45 12.99 11.32 4.66
CA LEU A 45 12.45 12.10 3.55
C LEU A 45 11.03 11.60 3.24
N LYS A 46 10.06 12.50 3.09
CA LYS A 46 8.67 12.17 2.70
C LYS A 46 8.60 11.19 1.51
N ALA A 47 9.58 11.27 0.61
CA ALA A 47 9.76 10.37 -0.53
C ALA A 47 10.03 8.91 -0.11
N GLN A 48 10.87 8.65 0.90
CA GLN A 48 11.20 7.29 1.34
C GLN A 48 9.99 6.58 1.96
N ARG A 49 9.17 7.29 2.73
CA ARG A 49 7.91 6.72 3.27
C ARG A 49 6.97 6.31 2.15
N ARG A 50 6.82 7.17 1.13
CA ARG A 50 5.97 6.89 -0.02
C ARG A 50 6.52 5.72 -0.84
N ASP A 51 7.82 5.69 -1.08
CA ASP A 51 8.45 4.63 -1.85
C ASP A 51 8.34 3.28 -1.10
N ALA A 52 8.44 3.27 0.23
CA ALA A 52 8.22 2.08 1.05
C ALA A 52 6.80 1.51 0.91
N ILE A 53 5.75 2.35 0.97
CA ILE A 53 4.38 1.86 0.81
C ILE A 53 4.10 1.35 -0.60
N ILE A 54 4.74 1.93 -1.62
CA ILE A 54 4.59 1.44 -2.99
C ILE A 54 5.22 0.05 -3.13
N VAL A 55 6.44 -0.15 -2.62
CA VAL A 55 7.08 -1.47 -2.65
C VAL A 55 6.24 -2.50 -1.89
N LEU A 56 5.74 -2.15 -0.69
CA LEU A 56 4.84 -3.03 0.07
C LEU A 56 3.58 -3.40 -0.73
N SER A 57 3.00 -2.46 -1.48
CA SER A 57 1.85 -2.74 -2.35
C SER A 57 2.17 -3.70 -3.51
N MET A 58 3.39 -3.64 -4.04
CA MET A 58 3.86 -4.55 -5.10
C MET A 58 4.08 -5.96 -4.55
N LEU A 59 4.70 -6.09 -3.36
CA LEU A 59 4.88 -7.38 -2.68
C LEU A 59 3.53 -8.01 -2.30
N ALA A 60 2.57 -7.18 -1.87
CA ALA A 60 1.23 -7.62 -1.49
C ALA A 60 0.41 -8.23 -2.63
N LYS A 61 0.82 -8.05 -3.89
CA LYS A 61 0.20 -8.72 -5.04
C LYS A 61 0.52 -10.21 -5.11
N ALA A 62 1.69 -10.60 -4.60
CA ALA A 62 2.08 -12.00 -4.44
C ALA A 62 1.59 -12.58 -3.12
N LYS A 63 1.76 -11.84 -2.02
CA LYS A 63 1.44 -12.30 -0.65
C LYS A 63 0.61 -11.27 0.12
N ILE A 64 -0.71 -11.46 0.14
CA ILE A 64 -1.67 -10.49 0.69
C ILE A 64 -1.54 -10.29 2.20
N GLU A 65 -1.02 -11.29 2.90
CA GLU A 65 -0.78 -11.33 4.35
C GLU A 65 0.09 -10.16 4.82
N ILE A 66 1.05 -9.75 3.97
CA ILE A 66 1.95 -8.60 4.21
C ILE A 66 1.16 -7.35 4.59
N VAL A 67 0.00 -7.14 3.95
CA VAL A 67 -0.87 -5.98 4.18
C VAL A 67 -1.94 -6.28 5.21
N GLN A 68 -2.52 -7.49 5.17
CA GLN A 68 -3.59 -7.89 6.09
C GLN A 68 -3.20 -7.73 7.56
N GLU A 69 -1.97 -8.08 7.91
CA GLU A 69 -1.47 -7.99 9.29
C GLU A 69 -1.23 -6.55 9.77
N LYS A 70 -1.18 -5.57 8.85
CA LYS A 70 -0.77 -4.18 9.13
C LYS A 70 -1.82 -3.15 8.73
N ILE A 71 -3.09 -3.55 8.59
CA ILE A 71 -4.20 -2.65 8.23
C ILE A 71 -4.26 -1.45 9.18
N ASP A 72 -4.18 -1.66 10.50
CA ASP A 72 -4.24 -0.57 11.48
C ASP A 72 -3.12 0.47 11.29
N LEU A 73 -1.93 0.02 10.89
CA LEU A 73 -0.78 0.89 10.63
C LEU A 73 -1.02 1.76 9.38
N LEU A 74 -1.59 1.16 8.33
CA LEU A 74 -1.99 1.88 7.10
C LEU A 74 -3.05 2.94 7.40
N LEU A 75 -4.05 2.60 8.22
CA LEU A 75 -5.08 3.54 8.63
C LEU A 75 -4.50 4.67 9.48
N LYS A 76 -3.61 4.36 10.42
CA LYS A 76 -3.02 5.34 11.34
C LYS A 76 -2.10 6.33 10.64
N ILE A 77 -1.32 5.88 9.65
CA ILE A 77 -0.31 6.71 8.99
C ILE A 77 -0.87 7.27 7.70
N GLY A 78 -1.21 6.38 6.77
CA GLY A 78 -1.62 6.72 5.42
C GLY A 78 -3.00 7.36 5.33
N LEU A 79 -3.94 6.99 6.21
CA LEU A 79 -5.24 7.66 6.34
C LEU A 79 -5.37 8.51 7.62
N GLY A 80 -4.25 8.76 8.30
CA GLY A 80 -4.19 9.61 9.49
C GLY A 80 -3.66 11.00 9.21
N SER A 81 -2.91 11.57 10.16
CA SER A 81 -2.36 12.93 10.06
C SER A 81 -1.44 13.12 8.86
N PHE A 82 -0.61 12.12 8.54
CA PHE A 82 0.32 12.23 7.42
C PHE A 82 -0.38 12.21 6.07
N GLY A 83 -1.36 11.31 5.87
CA GLY A 83 -2.18 11.27 4.66
C GLY A 83 -2.93 12.56 4.38
N LYS A 84 -3.46 13.21 5.43
CA LYS A 84 -4.17 14.50 5.30
C LYS A 84 -3.27 15.63 4.80
N THR A 85 -1.96 15.53 5.00
CA THR A 85 -0.97 16.53 4.56
C THR A 85 -0.22 16.13 3.30
N ASN A 86 -0.39 14.90 2.82
CA ASN A 86 0.31 14.35 1.67
C ASN A 86 -0.64 13.42 0.91
N PHE A 87 -1.31 13.97 -0.10
CA PHE A 87 -2.26 13.23 -0.91
C PHE A 87 -1.65 12.00 -1.57
N SER A 88 -0.41 12.11 -2.07
CA SER A 88 0.29 10.99 -2.69
C SER A 88 0.42 9.80 -1.73
N LEU A 89 0.74 10.05 -0.46
CA LEU A 89 0.78 9.01 0.57
C LEU A 89 -0.60 8.37 0.81
N ALA A 90 -1.66 9.18 0.90
CA ALA A 90 -3.02 8.69 1.07
C ALA A 90 -3.46 7.83 -0.14
N LYS A 91 -3.19 8.30 -1.37
CA LYS A 91 -3.47 7.57 -2.62
C LYS A 91 -2.80 6.20 -2.63
N TYR A 92 -1.49 6.12 -2.37
CA TYR A 92 -0.79 4.83 -2.38
C TYR A 92 -1.18 3.92 -1.20
N THR A 93 -1.59 4.50 -0.07
CA THR A 93 -2.20 3.73 1.03
C THR A 93 -3.52 3.11 0.58
N CYS A 94 -4.40 3.85 -0.11
CA CYS A 94 -5.63 3.31 -0.69
C CYS A 94 -5.35 2.24 -1.75
N ILE A 95 -4.32 2.40 -2.58
CA ILE A 95 -3.89 1.36 -3.55
C ILE A 95 -3.45 0.10 -2.81
N THR A 96 -2.69 0.23 -1.74
CA THR A 96 -2.25 -0.90 -0.91
C THR A 96 -3.44 -1.61 -0.26
N LEU A 97 -4.41 -0.86 0.28
CA LEU A 97 -5.62 -1.42 0.87
C LEU A 97 -6.51 -2.12 -0.16
N GLN A 98 -6.48 -1.71 -1.44
CA GLN A 98 -7.23 -2.37 -2.51
C GLN A 98 -6.73 -3.79 -2.78
N CYS A 99 -5.48 -4.13 -2.45
CA CYS A 99 -4.98 -5.50 -2.56
C CYS A 99 -5.83 -6.47 -1.71
N LEU A 100 -6.37 -6.02 -0.57
CA LEU A 100 -7.27 -6.79 0.29
C LEU A 100 -8.58 -7.18 -0.41
N GLY A 101 -9.06 -6.35 -1.35
CA GLY A 101 -10.31 -6.57 -2.06
C GLY A 101 -10.23 -7.57 -3.22
N GLY A 102 -9.04 -8.11 -3.49
CA GLY A 102 -8.75 -8.96 -4.64
C GLY A 102 -8.46 -8.17 -5.93
N SER A 103 -7.66 -8.75 -6.82
CA SER A 103 -7.32 -8.13 -8.12
C SER A 103 -8.45 -8.34 -9.15
N LYS A 104 -8.77 -7.31 -9.94
CA LYS A 104 -9.76 -7.38 -11.03
C LYS A 104 -9.27 -8.19 -12.25
N THR A 105 -8.01 -8.60 -12.30
CA THR A 105 -7.47 -9.40 -13.40
C THR A 105 -7.86 -10.87 -13.22
N LYS A 106 -9.10 -11.20 -13.61
CA LYS A 106 -9.51 -12.58 -13.87
C LYS A 106 -8.75 -13.11 -15.08
N VAL A 107 -7.50 -13.55 -14.89
CA VAL A 107 -6.87 -14.44 -15.87
C VAL A 107 -7.55 -15.79 -15.70
N LYS A 108 -8.24 -16.25 -16.76
CA LYS A 108 -8.83 -17.60 -16.81
C LYS A 108 -7.73 -18.62 -16.47
N GLY A 109 -7.79 -19.22 -15.28
CA GLY A 109 -6.91 -20.33 -14.88
C GLY A 109 -6.09 -20.12 -13.60
N LEU A 110 -5.94 -18.90 -13.06
CA LEU A 110 -5.32 -18.69 -11.74
C LEU A 110 -6.39 -18.44 -10.68
N LEU A 111 -6.50 -19.35 -9.72
CA LEU A 111 -7.38 -19.26 -8.56
C LEU A 111 -6.72 -18.49 -7.40
N ASN A 112 -6.17 -17.30 -7.61
CA ASN A 112 -5.82 -16.45 -6.46
C ASN A 112 -7.04 -15.60 -6.13
N ASN A 113 -7.99 -16.26 -5.46
CA ASN A 113 -9.25 -15.68 -5.01
C ASN A 113 -9.16 -15.26 -3.53
N ASP A 114 -7.99 -14.77 -3.12
CA ASP A 114 -7.74 -14.38 -1.74
C ASP A 114 -8.26 -12.97 -1.48
N SER A 115 -9.54 -12.73 -1.78
CA SER A 115 -10.19 -11.49 -1.39
C SER A 115 -10.55 -11.56 0.09
N ILE A 116 -10.01 -10.66 0.88
CA ILE A 116 -10.32 -10.51 2.30
C ILE A 116 -11.50 -9.56 2.41
N ARG A 117 -12.68 -10.12 2.68
CA ARG A 117 -13.88 -9.33 2.97
C ARG A 117 -13.87 -8.89 4.42
N LEU A 118 -13.72 -7.59 4.64
CA LEU A 118 -13.81 -6.98 5.97
C LEU A 118 -15.28 -6.75 6.36
N PRO A 119 -15.63 -6.88 7.66
CA PRO A 119 -16.98 -6.58 8.13
C PRO A 119 -17.29 -5.10 7.93
N MET A 120 -18.54 -4.76 7.63
CA MET A 120 -18.94 -3.37 7.36
C MET A 120 -18.68 -2.41 8.54
N SER A 121 -18.61 -2.94 9.77
CA SER A 121 -18.23 -2.20 10.98
C SER A 121 -16.74 -1.88 11.09
N HIS A 122 -15.90 -2.37 10.17
CA HIS A 122 -14.46 -2.19 10.24
C HIS A 122 -14.07 -0.72 10.04
N GLN A 123 -13.10 -0.24 10.84
CA GLN A 123 -12.70 1.18 10.85
C GLN A 123 -12.19 1.70 9.51
N ILE A 124 -11.75 0.81 8.61
CA ILE A 124 -11.31 1.15 7.25
C ILE A 124 -12.36 1.97 6.50
N PHE A 125 -13.64 1.58 6.58
CA PHE A 125 -14.72 2.25 5.86
C PHE A 125 -14.97 3.65 6.44
N HIS A 126 -14.89 3.78 7.77
CA HIS A 126 -15.00 5.07 8.43
C HIS A 126 -13.83 6.01 8.05
N ARG A 127 -12.60 5.51 8.03
CA ARG A 127 -11.41 6.28 7.63
C ARG A 127 -11.44 6.70 6.17
N LEU A 128 -11.87 5.82 5.28
CA LEU A 128 -12.04 6.13 3.86
C LEU A 128 -13.11 7.21 3.66
N LYS A 129 -14.26 7.09 4.34
CA LYS A 129 -15.30 8.12 4.32
C LYS A 129 -14.77 9.47 4.79
N GLN A 130 -14.09 9.49 5.95
CA GLN A 130 -13.48 10.71 6.49
C GLN A 130 -12.51 11.36 5.52
N MET A 131 -11.76 10.57 4.74
CA MET A 131 -10.85 11.12 3.72
C MET A 131 -11.63 11.78 2.58
N ILE A 132 -12.64 11.11 2.03
CA ILE A 132 -13.45 11.65 0.91
C ILE A 132 -14.16 12.96 1.30
N GLU A 133 -14.53 13.11 2.58
CA GLU A 133 -15.21 14.31 3.10
C GLU A 133 -14.27 15.49 3.40
N ILE A 134 -12.95 15.34 3.22
CA ILE A 134 -12.00 16.44 3.43
C ILE A 134 -12.23 17.53 2.40
N GLN A 135 -12.59 18.72 2.88
CA GLN A 135 -12.55 19.93 2.08
C GLN A 135 -11.09 20.37 1.94
N THR A 136 -10.58 20.39 0.72
CA THR A 136 -9.24 20.88 0.43
C THR A 136 -9.24 21.78 -0.80
N ILE A 137 -8.33 22.74 -0.78
CA ILE A 137 -8.07 23.72 -1.82
C ILE A 137 -6.90 23.30 -2.73
N SER A 138 -6.28 22.15 -2.45
CA SER A 138 -5.20 21.60 -3.27
C SER A 138 -5.77 20.99 -4.56
N GLN A 139 -5.26 21.40 -5.71
CA GLN A 139 -5.62 20.79 -7.00
C GLN A 139 -5.15 19.33 -7.14
N GLU A 140 -4.24 18.87 -6.29
CA GLU A 140 -3.74 17.50 -6.33
C GLU A 140 -4.67 16.49 -5.66
N TRP A 141 -5.73 16.93 -4.97
CA TRP A 141 -6.72 16.08 -4.29
C TRP A 141 -7.87 15.69 -5.22
#